data_AF-A0A7W0N1Z7-F1
#
_entry.id   AF-A0A7W0N1Z7-F1
#
_cell.length_a   1.000
_cell.length_b   1.000
_cell.length_c   1.000
_cell.angle_alpha   90.00
_cell.angle_beta   90.00
_cell.angle_gamma   90.00
#
_symmetry.space_group_name_H-M   'P 1'
#
loop_
_entity.id
_entity.type
_entity.pdbx_description
1 polymer ?
#
loop_
_entity_poly.entity_id
_entity_poly.type
_entity_poly.pdbx_seq_one_letter_code
_entity_poly.pdbx_strand_id
1 'polypeptide(L)'
;MCGIAGIIYRNGDQPHPIGHDMTLMLQSMKHRGPDSTGYALYGPRGESVILRCTFADANDARDFDFHARLQRHQHEVQNRLRAMGATIQNVEEGTDYACRITLEYDGDLKDLTDRVEDVPGCEVLSLGHSLEIIKDLGDAEEVARQYELEGFTGTHAIGHVRMATESDVDISGAHPYWAYPFSDVAVVHNGQLTNYFQWKRRLERSGHRFQSECDSEIIAVYLAEKMSGGASLEDAMRQSLDELDGVFTYIAVTGDALGVAKDEMAAKPLVLYEGDDLVALASEEIAIRAVVDREIETWDPYEGEVLVWQR
;
A
#
# COMPACT_ATOMS: atom_id res chain seq x y z
N MET A 1 -9.62 2.27 16.66
CA MET A 1 -8.63 3.23 16.10
C MET A 1 -7.67 2.41 15.28
N CYS A 2 -7.50 2.69 14.00
CA CYS A 2 -6.64 1.91 13.10
C CYS A 2 -5.20 1.73 13.62
N GLY A 3 -4.52 0.73 13.09
CA GLY A 3 -3.10 0.46 13.33
C GLY A 3 -2.32 0.43 12.02
N ILE A 4 -1.11 1.00 12.04
CA ILE A 4 -0.15 0.92 10.94
C ILE A 4 1.10 0.21 11.40
N ALA A 5 1.75 -0.52 10.49
CA ALA A 5 3.03 -1.17 10.70
C ALA A 5 3.93 -1.04 9.48
N GLY A 6 5.25 -1.05 9.71
CA GLY A 6 6.27 -1.06 8.69
C GLY A 6 7.49 -1.85 9.15
N ILE A 7 8.11 -2.57 8.24
CA ILE A 7 9.36 -3.30 8.45
C ILE A 7 10.25 -3.17 7.23
N ILE A 8 11.54 -2.91 7.44
CA ILE A 8 12.57 -2.90 6.38
C ILE A 8 13.84 -3.59 6.88
N TYR A 9 14.35 -4.52 6.09
CA TYR A 9 15.61 -5.21 6.35
C TYR A 9 16.78 -4.45 5.71
N ARG A 10 17.91 -4.34 6.44
CA ARG A 10 19.10 -3.53 6.05
C ARG A 10 20.19 -4.32 5.34
N ASN A 11 19.91 -5.59 5.02
CA ASN A 11 20.91 -6.50 4.49
C ASN A 11 20.88 -6.53 2.94
N GLY A 12 20.52 -5.42 2.30
CA GLY A 12 20.38 -5.28 0.85
C GLY A 12 19.19 -6.05 0.27
N ASP A 13 19.38 -6.61 -0.93
CA ASP A 13 18.38 -7.38 -1.68
C ASP A 13 18.10 -8.80 -1.15
N GLN A 14 18.59 -9.16 0.05
CA GLN A 14 18.33 -10.49 0.60
C GLN A 14 16.84 -10.68 0.90
N PRO A 15 16.20 -11.74 0.39
CA PRO A 15 14.79 -11.98 0.63
C PRO A 15 14.55 -12.45 2.07
N HIS A 16 13.69 -11.72 2.78
CA HIS A 16 13.18 -12.03 4.11
C HIS A 16 11.69 -12.40 4.03
N PRO A 17 11.13 -13.15 5.01
CA PRO A 17 9.74 -13.60 4.99
C PRO A 17 8.74 -12.49 5.35
N ILE A 18 8.81 -11.35 4.64
CA ILE A 18 8.07 -10.12 4.95
C ILE A 18 6.55 -10.30 4.97
N GLY A 19 6.00 -11.28 4.24
CA GLY A 19 4.58 -11.59 4.31
C GLY A 19 4.19 -12.21 5.65
N HIS A 20 4.98 -13.15 6.15
CA HIS A 20 4.81 -13.72 7.48
C HIS A 20 5.00 -12.67 8.57
N ASP A 21 6.10 -11.92 8.51
CA ASP A 21 6.44 -10.91 9.52
C ASP A 21 5.38 -9.81 9.60
N MET A 22 4.95 -9.27 8.46
CA MET A 22 3.88 -8.27 8.43
C MET A 22 2.55 -8.84 8.94
N THR A 23 2.23 -10.10 8.64
CA THR A 23 1.02 -10.75 9.16
C THR A 23 1.03 -10.80 10.69
N LEU A 24 2.16 -11.19 11.30
CA LEU A 24 2.31 -11.22 12.76
C LEU A 24 2.17 -9.83 13.39
N MET A 25 2.79 -8.81 12.76
CA MET A 25 2.71 -7.43 13.22
C MET A 25 1.26 -6.92 13.20
N LEU A 26 0.55 -7.10 12.09
CA LEU A 26 -0.83 -6.63 11.92
C LEU A 26 -1.82 -7.41 12.78
N GLN A 27 -1.67 -8.73 12.88
CA GLN A 27 -2.55 -9.57 13.72
C GLN A 27 -2.43 -9.20 15.20
N SER A 28 -1.22 -8.87 15.66
CA SER A 28 -0.99 -8.38 17.02
C SER A 28 -1.70 -7.06 17.32
N MET A 29 -2.10 -6.32 16.28
CA MET A 29 -2.88 -5.08 16.37
C MET A 29 -4.35 -5.28 15.96
N LYS A 30 -4.88 -6.50 15.82
CA LYS A 30 -6.28 -6.74 15.41
C LYS A 30 -7.31 -5.99 16.27
N HIS A 31 -7.03 -5.76 17.56
CA HIS A 31 -7.91 -4.98 18.45
C HIS A 31 -8.08 -3.51 18.02
N ARG A 32 -7.17 -3.00 17.18
CA ARG A 32 -7.25 -1.66 16.59
C ARG A 32 -8.24 -1.56 15.45
N GLY A 33 -8.45 -2.65 14.70
CA GLY A 33 -9.32 -2.68 13.53
C GLY A 33 -9.47 -4.07 12.92
N PRO A 34 -10.59 -4.77 13.15
CA PRO A 34 -10.80 -6.11 12.61
C PRO A 34 -11.53 -6.13 11.24
N ASP A 35 -11.88 -4.95 10.70
CA ASP A 35 -12.84 -4.86 9.59
C ASP A 35 -12.19 -5.12 8.23
N SER A 36 -11.00 -4.59 8.01
CA SER A 36 -10.18 -4.83 6.82
C SER A 36 -8.70 -4.73 7.13
N THR A 37 -7.91 -5.48 6.38
CA THR A 37 -6.46 -5.51 6.49
C THR A 37 -5.84 -5.38 5.12
N GLY A 38 -4.73 -4.66 5.03
CA GLY A 38 -3.95 -4.61 3.82
C GLY A 38 -2.45 -4.57 4.05
N TYR A 39 -1.75 -4.94 2.98
CA TYR A 39 -0.33 -5.19 2.88
C TYR A 39 0.19 -4.50 1.61
N ALA A 40 1.31 -3.80 1.72
CA ALA A 40 2.16 -3.41 0.60
C ALA A 40 3.47 -4.15 0.81
N LEU A 41 3.73 -5.14 -0.04
CA LEU A 41 4.89 -6.04 0.06
C LEU A 41 5.83 -5.76 -1.11
N TYR A 42 7.13 -5.66 -0.82
CA TYR A 42 8.16 -5.42 -1.84
C TYR A 42 8.97 -6.68 -2.07
N GLY A 43 8.59 -7.43 -3.11
CA GLY A 43 9.28 -8.64 -3.54
C GLY A 43 10.59 -8.36 -4.28
N PRO A 44 11.30 -9.40 -4.73
CA PRO A 44 12.51 -9.25 -5.54
C PRO A 44 12.24 -8.41 -6.79
N ARG A 45 13.05 -7.37 -7.01
CA ARG A 45 12.91 -6.49 -8.18
C ARG A 45 13.31 -7.23 -9.45
N GLY A 46 12.40 -7.30 -10.41
CA GLY A 46 12.61 -7.90 -11.72
C GLY A 46 12.44 -6.91 -12.89
N GLU A 47 12.67 -7.40 -14.11
CA GLU A 47 12.38 -6.64 -15.34
C GLU A 47 10.87 -6.57 -15.63
N SER A 48 10.12 -7.58 -15.19
CA SER A 48 8.68 -7.63 -15.34
C SER A 48 7.98 -6.56 -14.49
N VAL A 49 6.84 -6.11 -14.97
CA VAL A 49 5.86 -5.30 -14.24
C VAL A 49 4.83 -6.24 -13.62
N ILE A 50 4.48 -5.97 -12.37
CA ILE A 50 3.44 -6.67 -11.61
C ILE A 50 2.25 -5.71 -11.49
N LEU A 51 1.12 -6.14 -12.04
CA LEU A 51 -0.16 -5.45 -11.96
C LEU A 51 -1.07 -6.23 -11.00
N ARG A 52 -1.56 -5.58 -9.95
CA ARG A 52 -2.63 -6.11 -9.11
C ARG A 52 -3.91 -5.33 -9.34
N CYS A 53 -4.99 -6.06 -9.54
CA CYS A 53 -6.28 -5.49 -9.87
C CYS A 53 -7.43 -6.19 -9.13
N THR A 54 -8.50 -5.46 -8.83
CA THR A 54 -9.78 -6.04 -8.41
C THR A 54 -10.88 -5.70 -9.42
N PHE A 55 -11.92 -6.53 -9.49
CA PHE A 55 -13.04 -6.42 -10.43
C PHE A 55 -14.41 -6.23 -9.77
N ALA A 56 -14.45 -6.30 -8.43
CA ALA A 56 -15.63 -6.15 -7.60
C ALA A 56 -15.20 -5.80 -6.16
N ASP A 57 -16.11 -5.23 -5.39
CA ASP A 57 -15.95 -5.15 -3.94
C ASP A 57 -16.36 -6.48 -3.29
N ALA A 58 -15.78 -6.82 -2.14
CA ALA A 58 -16.15 -8.02 -1.38
C ALA A 58 -17.65 -8.05 -1.01
N ASN A 59 -18.29 -6.88 -0.89
CA ASN A 59 -19.72 -6.75 -0.56
C ASN A 59 -20.65 -6.77 -1.77
N ASP A 60 -20.13 -6.82 -3.00
CA ASP A 60 -20.96 -6.79 -4.19
C ASP A 60 -21.95 -7.97 -4.23
N ALA A 61 -23.17 -7.69 -4.66
CA ALA A 61 -24.21 -8.71 -4.76
C ALA A 61 -23.80 -9.80 -5.76
N ARG A 62 -23.69 -11.04 -5.25
CA ARG A 62 -23.37 -12.24 -6.04
C ARG A 62 -24.61 -12.74 -6.79
N ASP A 63 -24.99 -11.99 -7.85
CA ASP A 63 -26.02 -12.40 -8.78
C ASP A 63 -25.61 -13.63 -9.63
N PHE A 64 -26.55 -14.19 -10.40
CA PHE A 64 -26.30 -15.39 -11.21
C PHE A 64 -25.19 -15.20 -12.27
N ASP A 65 -24.96 -13.97 -12.73
CA ASP A 65 -23.98 -13.64 -13.76
C ASP A 65 -22.66 -13.12 -13.17
N PHE A 66 -22.51 -13.06 -11.85
CA PHE A 66 -21.39 -12.43 -11.16
C PHE A 66 -20.05 -12.98 -11.65
N HIS A 67 -19.82 -14.30 -11.51
CA HIS A 67 -18.57 -14.93 -11.93
C HIS A 67 -18.31 -14.78 -13.44
N ALA A 68 -19.35 -14.94 -14.27
CA ALA A 68 -19.22 -14.77 -15.72
C ALA A 68 -18.86 -13.32 -16.10
N ARG A 69 -19.38 -12.34 -15.36
CA ARG A 69 -19.06 -10.91 -15.53
C ARG A 69 -17.59 -10.63 -15.17
N LEU A 70 -17.12 -11.11 -14.02
CA LEU A 70 -15.73 -10.94 -13.59
C LEU A 70 -14.76 -11.57 -14.59
N GLN A 71 -15.04 -12.80 -15.04
CA GLN A 71 -14.24 -13.45 -16.08
C GLN A 71 -14.20 -12.61 -17.36
N ARG A 72 -15.33 -12.06 -17.83
CA ARG A 72 -15.32 -11.18 -19.01
C ARG A 72 -14.46 -9.94 -18.80
N HIS A 73 -14.52 -9.31 -17.63
CA HIS A 73 -13.72 -8.11 -17.33
C HIS A 73 -12.23 -8.44 -17.25
N GLN A 74 -11.85 -9.57 -16.62
CA GLN A 74 -10.49 -10.10 -16.62
C GLN A 74 -9.95 -10.32 -18.04
N HIS A 75 -10.74 -10.98 -18.90
CA HIS A 75 -10.35 -11.19 -20.30
C HIS A 75 -10.21 -9.87 -21.06
N GLU A 76 -11.09 -8.90 -20.82
CA GLU A 76 -11.00 -7.57 -21.42
C GLU A 76 -9.73 -6.83 -20.98
N VAL A 77 -9.37 -6.86 -19.69
CA VAL A 77 -8.10 -6.30 -19.19
C VAL A 77 -6.91 -6.93 -19.92
N GLN A 78 -6.85 -8.26 -20.00
CA GLN A 78 -5.76 -8.94 -20.71
C GLN A 78 -5.70 -8.56 -22.20
N ASN A 79 -6.85 -8.42 -22.86
CA ASN A 79 -6.91 -8.00 -24.26
C ASN A 79 -6.38 -6.58 -24.44
N ARG A 80 -6.71 -5.66 -23.52
CA ARG A 80 -6.22 -4.28 -23.55
C ARG A 80 -4.72 -4.19 -23.31
N LEU A 81 -4.20 -4.94 -22.33
CA LEU A 81 -2.76 -5.06 -22.09
C LEU A 81 -2.03 -5.50 -23.37
N ARG A 82 -2.49 -6.58 -24.02
CA ARG A 82 -1.91 -7.08 -25.28
C ARG A 82 -2.02 -6.05 -26.42
N ALA A 83 -3.15 -5.35 -26.53
CA ALA A 83 -3.36 -4.32 -27.54
C ALA A 83 -2.42 -3.12 -27.38
N MET A 84 -1.97 -2.85 -26.15
CA MET A 84 -0.96 -1.84 -25.84
C MET A 84 0.48 -2.32 -26.02
N GLY A 85 0.68 -3.59 -26.41
CA GLY A 85 2.00 -4.17 -26.64
C GLY A 85 2.59 -4.88 -25.42
N ALA A 86 1.85 -5.01 -24.31
CA ALA A 86 2.33 -5.78 -23.16
C ALA A 86 2.34 -7.29 -23.46
N THR A 87 3.42 -7.96 -23.07
CA THR A 87 3.54 -9.42 -23.12
C THR A 87 3.22 -10.00 -21.76
N ILE A 88 2.05 -10.61 -21.62
CA ILE A 88 1.61 -11.24 -20.36
C ILE A 88 2.39 -12.55 -20.16
N GLN A 89 3.17 -12.63 -19.09
CA GLN A 89 3.93 -13.81 -18.70
C GLN A 89 3.11 -14.76 -17.83
N ASN A 90 2.38 -14.22 -16.85
CA ASN A 90 1.56 -15.00 -15.92
C ASN A 90 0.30 -14.25 -15.51
N VAL A 91 -0.77 -15.01 -15.20
CA VAL A 91 -1.99 -14.50 -14.58
C VAL A 91 -2.36 -15.44 -13.45
N GLU A 92 -2.42 -14.91 -12.24
CA GLU A 92 -2.79 -15.63 -11.03
C GLU A 92 -4.09 -15.04 -10.49
N GLU A 93 -5.09 -15.90 -10.25
CA GLU A 93 -6.34 -15.53 -9.60
C GLU A 93 -6.07 -15.56 -8.09
N GLY A 94 -6.15 -14.39 -7.43
CA GLY A 94 -6.00 -14.33 -5.97
C GLY A 94 -7.30 -14.71 -5.26
N THR A 95 -8.40 -14.14 -5.74
CA THR A 95 -9.78 -14.46 -5.32
C THR A 95 -10.68 -14.50 -6.55
N ASP A 96 -11.98 -14.73 -6.35
CA ASP A 96 -12.96 -14.63 -7.43
C ASP A 96 -12.96 -13.27 -8.15
N TYR A 97 -12.47 -12.21 -7.50
CA TYR A 97 -12.50 -10.82 -7.98
C TYR A 97 -11.13 -10.13 -8.03
N ALA A 98 -10.07 -10.73 -7.49
CA ALA A 98 -8.73 -10.14 -7.49
C ALA A 98 -7.76 -10.90 -8.42
N CYS A 99 -6.93 -10.14 -9.14
CA CYS A 99 -5.96 -10.65 -10.09
C CYS A 99 -4.54 -10.18 -9.79
N ARG A 100 -3.56 -11.03 -10.10
CA ARG A 100 -2.15 -10.67 -10.24
C ARG A 100 -1.71 -11.00 -11.66
N ILE A 101 -1.20 -10.00 -12.38
CA ILE A 101 -0.72 -10.15 -13.76
C ILE A 101 0.75 -9.75 -13.79
N THR A 102 1.60 -10.68 -14.23
CA THR A 102 3.01 -10.40 -14.51
C THR A 102 3.17 -10.19 -16.01
N LEU A 103 3.75 -9.06 -16.41
CA LEU A 103 3.86 -8.65 -17.80
C LEU A 103 5.19 -7.96 -18.11
N GLU A 104 5.66 -8.10 -19.34
CA GLU A 104 6.72 -7.25 -19.90
C GLU A 104 6.06 -6.09 -20.64
N TYR A 105 6.47 -4.86 -20.32
CA TYR A 105 5.98 -3.65 -20.96
C TYR A 105 6.99 -2.51 -20.76
N ASP A 106 7.35 -1.85 -21.85
CA ASP A 106 8.33 -0.75 -21.91
C ASP A 106 7.70 0.60 -22.25
N GLY A 107 6.37 0.65 -22.38
CA GLY A 107 5.60 1.85 -22.63
C GLY A 107 5.27 2.67 -21.38
N ASP A 108 4.39 3.65 -21.54
CA ASP A 108 3.93 4.51 -20.46
C ASP A 108 2.97 3.76 -19.52
N LEU A 109 3.34 3.65 -18.23
CA LEU A 109 2.56 2.95 -17.21
C LEU A 109 1.25 3.66 -16.87
N LYS A 110 1.21 5.00 -16.97
CA LYS A 110 -0.01 5.77 -16.73
C LYS A 110 -1.04 5.45 -17.80
N ASP A 111 -0.64 5.47 -19.07
CA ASP A 111 -1.54 5.13 -20.18
C ASP A 111 -2.02 3.68 -20.07
N LEU A 112 -1.15 2.76 -19.63
CA LEU A 112 -1.51 1.36 -19.38
C LEU A 112 -2.59 1.24 -18.30
N THR A 113 -2.37 1.88 -17.14
CA THR A 113 -3.32 1.86 -16.04
C THR A 113 -4.65 2.48 -16.43
N ASP A 114 -4.65 3.66 -17.06
CA ASP A 114 -5.87 4.32 -17.51
C ASP A 114 -6.70 3.40 -18.41
N ARG A 115 -6.04 2.65 -19.30
CA ARG A 115 -6.72 1.75 -20.22
C ARG A 115 -7.27 0.51 -19.55
N VAL A 116 -6.61 0.03 -18.50
CA VAL A 116 -7.06 -1.10 -17.67
C VAL A 116 -8.29 -0.68 -16.84
N GLU A 117 -8.25 0.49 -16.20
CA GLU A 117 -9.35 1.00 -15.36
C GLU A 117 -10.59 1.43 -16.15
N ASP A 118 -10.45 1.73 -17.44
CA ASP A 118 -11.59 1.90 -18.35
C ASP A 118 -12.44 0.60 -18.49
N VAL A 119 -12.01 -0.53 -17.93
CA VAL A 119 -12.81 -1.76 -17.84
C VAL A 119 -13.76 -1.63 -16.65
N PRO A 120 -15.09 -1.79 -16.83
CA PRO A 120 -16.05 -1.61 -15.74
C PRO A 120 -15.72 -2.45 -14.50
N GLY A 121 -15.73 -1.83 -13.33
CA GLY A 121 -15.43 -2.48 -12.06
C GLY A 121 -13.96 -2.83 -11.84
N CYS A 122 -13.07 -2.54 -12.79
CA CYS A 122 -11.64 -2.76 -12.60
C CYS A 122 -11.01 -1.60 -11.83
N GLU A 123 -10.41 -1.90 -10.69
CA GLU A 123 -9.58 -0.98 -9.91
C GLU A 123 -8.16 -1.54 -9.87
N VAL A 124 -7.17 -0.71 -10.20
CA VAL A 124 -5.76 -1.09 -10.11
C VAL A 124 -5.24 -0.78 -8.72
N LEU A 125 -4.94 -1.84 -7.95
CA LEU A 125 -4.47 -1.73 -6.57
C LEU A 125 -2.99 -1.33 -6.52
N SER A 126 -2.17 -1.87 -7.41
CA SER A 126 -0.77 -1.48 -7.55
C SER A 126 -0.21 -1.85 -8.92
N LEU A 127 0.76 -1.07 -9.38
CA LEU A 127 1.55 -1.35 -10.57
C LEU A 127 3.02 -1.00 -10.26
N GLY A 128 3.94 -1.93 -10.50
CA GLY A 128 5.37 -1.70 -10.23
C GLY A 128 6.24 -2.89 -10.56
N HIS A 129 7.53 -2.82 -10.21
CA HIS A 129 8.49 -3.91 -10.43
C HIS A 129 8.73 -4.77 -9.20
N SER A 130 8.22 -4.33 -8.04
CA SER A 130 8.43 -4.97 -6.75
C SER A 130 7.22 -4.87 -5.83
N LEU A 131 6.48 -3.75 -5.90
CA LEU A 131 5.32 -3.49 -5.05
C LEU A 131 4.12 -4.36 -5.44
N GLU A 132 3.60 -5.06 -4.44
CA GLU A 132 2.34 -5.76 -4.51
C GLU A 132 1.43 -5.28 -3.37
N ILE A 133 0.32 -4.61 -3.71
CA ILE A 133 -0.73 -4.27 -2.74
C ILE A 133 -1.78 -5.37 -2.71
N ILE A 134 -2.01 -5.90 -1.51
CA ILE A 134 -3.07 -6.84 -1.18
C ILE A 134 -3.88 -6.23 -0.05
N LYS A 135 -5.17 -5.97 -0.29
CA LYS A 135 -6.08 -5.45 0.73
C LYS A 135 -7.44 -6.12 0.57
N ASP A 136 -8.06 -6.48 1.69
CA ASP A 136 -9.34 -7.17 1.71
C ASP A 136 -10.03 -7.02 3.07
N LEU A 137 -11.28 -7.50 3.15
CA LEU A 137 -12.04 -7.54 4.39
C LEU A 137 -11.57 -8.67 5.31
N GLY A 138 -11.64 -8.42 6.61
CA GLY A 138 -11.21 -9.36 7.64
C GLY A 138 -9.88 -8.99 8.29
N ASP A 139 -9.47 -9.84 9.23
CA ASP A 139 -8.22 -9.67 9.97
C ASP A 139 -6.99 -10.11 9.16
N ALA A 140 -5.82 -9.83 9.73
CA ALA A 140 -4.54 -10.06 9.07
C ALA A 140 -4.32 -11.52 8.67
N GLU A 141 -4.63 -12.47 9.56
CA GLU A 141 -4.47 -13.90 9.28
C GLU A 141 -5.39 -14.37 8.16
N GLU A 142 -6.65 -13.93 8.14
CA GLU A 142 -7.60 -14.32 7.10
C GLU A 142 -7.17 -13.81 5.72
N VAL A 143 -6.80 -12.53 5.62
CA VAL A 143 -6.30 -11.96 4.36
C VAL A 143 -4.99 -12.62 3.95
N ALA A 144 -4.06 -12.85 4.88
CA ALA A 144 -2.78 -13.50 4.58
C ALA A 144 -2.98 -14.94 4.06
N ARG A 145 -3.90 -15.69 4.66
CA ARG A 145 -4.25 -17.04 4.22
C ARG A 145 -4.90 -17.04 2.83
N GLN A 146 -5.80 -16.08 2.57
CA GLN A 146 -6.53 -15.99 1.31
C GLN A 146 -5.61 -15.71 0.12
N TYR A 147 -4.55 -14.91 0.33
CA TYR A 147 -3.59 -14.54 -0.71
C TYR A 147 -2.23 -15.25 -0.58
N GLU A 148 -2.14 -16.29 0.24
CA GLU A 148 -0.94 -17.12 0.45
C GLU A 148 0.32 -16.33 0.85
N LEU A 149 0.14 -15.27 1.66
CA LEU A 149 1.21 -14.32 2.00
C LEU A 149 2.30 -14.92 2.90
N GLU A 150 2.06 -16.07 3.54
CA GLU A 150 3.07 -16.77 4.35
C GLU A 150 4.32 -17.12 3.53
N GLY A 151 4.16 -17.40 2.23
CA GLY A 151 5.26 -17.68 1.31
C GLY A 151 5.91 -16.43 0.69
N PHE A 152 5.39 -15.23 0.95
CA PHE A 152 5.88 -14.01 0.31
C PHE A 152 7.20 -13.57 0.93
N THR A 153 8.23 -13.47 0.07
CA THR A 153 9.57 -13.02 0.47
C THR A 153 9.95 -11.72 -0.24
N GLY A 154 10.75 -10.89 0.42
CA GLY A 154 11.08 -9.56 -0.07
C GLY A 154 11.93 -8.77 0.91
N THR A 155 12.02 -7.46 0.74
CA THR A 155 12.94 -6.62 1.54
C THR A 155 12.27 -5.73 2.58
N HIS A 156 11.06 -5.28 2.30
CA HIS A 156 10.31 -4.43 3.21
C HIS A 156 8.82 -4.51 2.94
N ALA A 157 8.03 -4.08 3.92
CA ALA A 157 6.59 -4.07 3.84
C ALA A 157 6.00 -2.98 4.73
N ILE A 158 4.82 -2.51 4.36
CA ILE A 158 3.93 -1.78 5.26
C ILE A 158 2.55 -2.43 5.27
N GLY A 159 1.81 -2.20 6.35
CA GLY A 159 0.48 -2.75 6.50
C GLY A 159 -0.41 -1.90 7.37
N HIS A 160 -1.70 -2.18 7.29
CA HIS A 160 -2.71 -1.42 8.00
C HIS A 160 -3.88 -2.32 8.42
N VAL A 161 -4.37 -2.12 9.65
CA VAL A 161 -5.60 -2.71 10.18
C VAL A 161 -6.63 -1.60 10.42
N ARG A 162 -7.78 -1.67 9.74
CA ARG A 162 -8.79 -0.60 9.71
C ARG A 162 -9.96 -0.91 10.64
N MET A 163 -10.43 0.12 11.33
CA MET A 163 -11.71 0.14 12.04
C MET A 163 -12.61 1.15 11.36
N ALA A 164 -13.66 0.68 10.69
CA ALA A 164 -14.67 1.54 10.08
C ALA A 164 -15.61 2.05 11.17
N THR A 165 -15.45 3.31 11.58
CA THR A 165 -16.31 3.92 12.62
C THR A 165 -17.52 4.65 12.04
N GLU A 166 -17.41 5.19 10.82
CA GLU A 166 -18.44 6.04 10.19
C GLU A 166 -18.63 5.78 8.68
N SER A 167 -17.82 4.91 8.09
CA SER A 167 -17.83 4.59 6.65
C SER A 167 -18.22 3.13 6.42
N ASP A 168 -18.63 2.81 5.20
CA ASP A 168 -18.81 1.42 4.80
C ASP A 168 -17.47 0.65 4.90
N VAL A 169 -17.59 -0.65 5.14
CA VAL A 169 -16.45 -1.59 5.19
C VAL A 169 -16.24 -2.09 3.78
N ASP A 170 -15.41 -1.40 3.00
CA ASP A 170 -15.13 -1.67 1.60
C ASP A 170 -13.62 -1.85 1.35
N ILE A 171 -13.28 -2.49 0.22
CA ILE A 171 -11.88 -2.69 -0.19
C ILE A 171 -11.28 -1.36 -0.65
N SER A 172 -12.08 -0.51 -1.32
CA SER A 172 -11.61 0.75 -1.87
C SER A 172 -11.06 1.69 -0.78
N GLY A 173 -11.76 1.78 0.35
CA GLY A 173 -11.36 2.57 1.52
C GLY A 173 -10.31 1.92 2.41
N ALA A 174 -9.91 0.67 2.15
CA ALA A 174 -8.84 0.02 2.88
C ALA A 174 -7.46 0.47 2.39
N HIS A 175 -6.55 0.68 3.34
CA HIS A 175 -5.12 0.88 3.09
C HIS A 175 -4.43 -0.45 2.74
N PRO A 176 -3.20 -0.41 2.18
CA PRO A 176 -2.42 0.76 1.73
C PRO A 176 -2.94 1.42 0.45
N TYR A 177 -2.52 2.66 0.19
CA TYR A 177 -2.80 3.39 -1.05
C TYR A 177 -1.57 3.44 -1.93
N TRP A 178 -1.74 3.06 -3.19
CA TRP A 178 -0.75 3.21 -4.25
C TRP A 178 -0.76 4.63 -4.80
N ALA A 179 0.41 5.20 -5.10
CA ALA A 179 0.52 6.52 -5.71
C ALA A 179 0.29 6.43 -7.22
N TYR A 180 -0.95 6.24 -7.68
CA TYR A 180 -1.23 6.27 -9.12
C TYR A 180 -0.67 7.56 -9.77
N PRO A 181 -0.02 7.49 -10.95
CA PRO A 181 0.38 6.30 -11.72
C PRO A 181 1.83 5.84 -11.49
N PHE A 182 2.45 6.26 -10.39
CA PHE A 182 3.86 6.05 -10.10
C PHE A 182 4.16 4.63 -9.62
N SER A 183 5.13 3.97 -10.25
CA SER A 183 5.53 2.62 -9.85
C SER A 183 6.13 2.57 -8.45
N ASP A 184 5.84 1.48 -7.73
CA ASP A 184 6.55 1.11 -6.49
C ASP A 184 6.44 2.14 -5.34
N VAL A 185 5.40 2.97 -5.27
CA VAL A 185 5.16 3.89 -4.13
C VAL A 185 3.84 3.59 -3.44
N ALA A 186 3.87 3.34 -2.13
CA ALA A 186 2.69 3.08 -1.31
C ALA A 186 2.72 3.80 0.04
N VAL A 187 1.54 4.08 0.60
CA VAL A 187 1.38 4.75 1.90
C VAL A 187 0.33 4.05 2.77
N VAL A 188 0.65 3.92 4.06
CA VAL A 188 -0.33 3.68 5.14
C VAL A 188 -0.38 4.91 6.05
N HIS A 189 -1.58 5.25 6.51
CA HIS A 189 -1.82 6.49 7.23
C HIS A 189 -2.79 6.26 8.39
N ASN A 190 -2.45 6.79 9.55
CA ASN A 190 -3.33 6.87 10.71
C ASN A 190 -3.51 8.34 11.06
N GLY A 191 -4.72 8.88 10.85
CA GLY A 191 -4.90 10.32 10.89
C GLY A 191 -6.08 10.80 10.09
N GLN A 192 -6.12 12.12 9.96
CA GLN A 192 -6.98 12.79 9.01
C GLN A 192 -6.29 14.05 8.48
N LEU A 193 -6.40 14.29 7.17
CA LEU A 193 -6.05 15.57 6.55
C LEU A 193 -7.24 16.54 6.55
N THR A 194 -7.06 17.73 7.10
CA THR A 194 -8.08 18.79 7.14
C THR A 194 -8.17 19.55 5.82
N ASN A 195 -7.08 19.61 5.04
CA ASN A 195 -7.01 20.30 3.75
C ASN A 195 -7.14 19.36 2.52
N TYR A 196 -7.72 18.17 2.71
CA TYR A 196 -7.95 17.14 1.67
C TYR A 196 -8.52 17.71 0.35
N PHE A 197 -9.66 18.40 0.38
CA PHE A 197 -10.32 18.88 -0.83
C PHE A 197 -9.51 19.94 -1.60
N GLN A 198 -8.64 20.69 -0.92
CA GLN A 198 -7.73 21.63 -1.58
C GLN A 198 -6.68 20.86 -2.37
N TRP A 199 -6.09 19.84 -1.75
CA TRP A 199 -5.05 19.02 -2.36
C TRP A 199 -5.56 18.16 -3.50
N LYS A 200 -6.72 17.50 -3.33
CA LYS A 200 -7.37 16.73 -4.39
C LYS A 200 -7.53 17.56 -5.67
N ARG A 201 -8.11 18.77 -5.56
CA ARG A 201 -8.30 19.68 -6.72
C ARG A 201 -6.99 20.15 -7.33
N ARG A 202 -5.93 20.33 -6.53
CA ARG A 202 -4.60 20.73 -7.04
C ARG A 202 -4.00 19.59 -7.86
N LEU A 203 -3.98 18.38 -7.31
CA LEU A 203 -3.40 17.21 -7.95
C LEU A 203 -4.20 16.76 -9.19
N GLU A 204 -5.53 16.86 -9.16
CA GLU A 204 -6.38 16.63 -10.35
C GLU A 204 -6.04 17.61 -11.49
N ARG A 205 -5.75 18.88 -11.16
CA ARG A 205 -5.30 19.87 -12.16
C ARG A 205 -3.90 19.58 -12.70
N SER A 206 -3.06 18.89 -11.94
CA SER A 206 -1.77 18.37 -12.39
C SER A 206 -1.90 17.10 -13.27
N GLY A 207 -3.10 16.53 -13.40
CA GLY A 207 -3.37 15.34 -14.22
C GLY A 207 -3.43 14.02 -13.46
N HIS A 208 -3.40 14.05 -12.13
CA HIS A 208 -3.57 12.85 -11.30
C HIS A 208 -5.03 12.46 -11.18
N ARG A 209 -5.28 11.17 -10.93
CA ARG A 209 -6.61 10.60 -10.68
C ARG A 209 -6.63 9.99 -9.29
N PHE A 210 -7.82 9.94 -8.70
CA PHE A 210 -8.05 9.34 -7.39
C PHE A 210 -9.14 8.28 -7.50
N GLN A 211 -8.88 7.12 -6.95
CA GLN A 211 -9.80 5.98 -6.94
C GLN A 211 -10.73 6.02 -5.72
N SER A 212 -10.31 6.70 -4.64
CA SER A 212 -11.04 6.76 -3.38
C SER A 212 -11.45 8.19 -3.00
N GLU A 213 -12.27 8.27 -1.95
CA GLU A 213 -12.50 9.53 -1.22
C GLU A 213 -11.60 9.66 0.01
N CYS A 214 -10.62 8.78 0.17
CA CYS A 214 -9.74 8.75 1.32
C CYS A 214 -8.58 9.74 1.16
N ASP A 215 -8.32 10.47 2.24
CA ASP A 215 -7.24 11.46 2.31
C ASP A 215 -5.84 10.88 2.18
N SER A 216 -5.70 9.59 2.45
CA SER A 216 -4.44 8.87 2.47
C SER A 216 -3.86 8.71 1.06
N GLU A 217 -4.73 8.65 0.05
CA GLU A 217 -4.35 8.63 -1.37
C GLU A 217 -3.67 9.95 -1.77
N ILE A 218 -4.05 11.08 -1.16
CA ILE A 218 -3.38 12.37 -1.37
C ILE A 218 -1.91 12.29 -0.97
N ILE A 219 -1.61 11.66 0.17
CA ILE A 219 -0.23 11.56 0.68
C ILE A 219 0.61 10.77 -0.33
N ALA A 220 0.12 9.63 -0.81
CA ALA A 220 0.82 8.79 -1.78
C ALA A 220 1.15 9.57 -3.06
N VAL A 221 0.13 10.17 -3.69
CA VAL A 221 0.29 10.93 -4.94
C VAL A 221 1.15 12.18 -4.74
N TYR A 222 1.00 12.89 -3.62
CA TYR A 222 1.83 14.06 -3.29
C TYR A 222 3.31 13.71 -3.22
N LEU A 223 3.67 12.66 -2.46
CA LEU A 223 5.06 12.25 -2.31
C LEU A 223 5.63 11.83 -3.67
N ALA A 224 4.87 11.06 -4.45
CA ALA A 224 5.31 10.61 -5.76
C ALA A 224 5.46 11.75 -6.78
N GLU A 225 4.56 12.74 -6.79
CA GLU A 225 4.69 13.95 -7.62
C GLU A 225 5.98 14.71 -7.26
N LYS A 226 6.28 14.90 -5.97
CA LYS A 226 7.51 15.57 -5.52
C LYS A 226 8.77 14.81 -5.91
N MET A 227 8.78 13.49 -5.74
CA MET A 227 9.91 12.64 -6.15
C MET A 227 10.11 12.65 -7.66
N SER A 228 9.04 12.67 -8.46
CA SER A 228 9.13 12.81 -9.92
C SER A 228 9.76 14.15 -10.36
N GLY A 229 9.63 15.18 -9.52
CA GLY A 229 10.30 16.48 -9.67
C GLY A 229 11.75 16.53 -9.19
N GLY A 230 12.31 15.41 -8.72
CA GLY A 230 13.70 15.28 -8.29
C GLY A 230 13.93 15.42 -6.77
N ALA A 231 12.89 15.50 -5.96
CA ALA A 231 13.04 15.46 -4.50
C ALA A 231 13.42 14.04 -4.03
N SER A 232 14.18 13.93 -2.94
CA SER A 232 14.31 12.64 -2.24
C SER A 232 13.01 12.30 -1.50
N LEU A 233 12.83 11.04 -1.09
CA LEU A 233 11.70 10.64 -0.25
C LEU A 233 11.67 11.48 1.04
N GLU A 234 12.82 11.66 1.69
CA GLU A 234 12.93 12.46 2.91
C GLU A 234 12.51 13.92 2.67
N ASP A 235 13.00 14.56 1.60
CA ASP A 235 12.63 15.94 1.26
C ASP A 235 11.13 16.08 0.96
N ALA A 236 10.55 15.11 0.24
CA ALA A 236 9.13 15.08 -0.05
C ALA A 236 8.30 14.95 1.23
N MET A 237 8.73 14.09 2.15
CA MET A 237 8.07 13.88 3.44
C MET A 237 8.21 15.11 4.35
N ARG A 238 9.37 15.75 4.41
CA ARG A 238 9.56 17.02 5.15
C ARG A 238 8.66 18.12 4.62
N GLN A 239 8.60 18.30 3.30
CA GLN A 239 7.68 19.26 2.69
C GLN A 239 6.21 18.93 2.97
N SER A 240 5.87 17.63 3.09
CA SER A 240 4.48 17.23 3.41
C SER A 240 4.02 17.76 4.77
N LEU A 241 4.92 17.90 5.75
CA LEU A 241 4.58 18.41 7.09
C LEU A 241 4.22 19.90 7.05
N ASP A 242 4.78 20.66 6.11
CA ASP A 242 4.45 22.08 5.90
C ASP A 242 3.17 22.28 5.07
N GLU A 243 2.95 21.39 4.10
CA GLU A 243 1.95 21.55 3.04
C GLU A 243 0.62 20.81 3.32
N LEU A 244 0.66 19.69 4.05
CA LEU A 244 -0.50 18.92 4.46
C LEU A 244 -0.92 19.35 5.87
N ASP A 245 -2.20 19.69 6.04
CA ASP A 245 -2.74 20.11 7.33
C ASP A 245 -3.62 18.99 7.87
N GLY A 246 -3.53 18.73 9.18
CA GLY A 246 -4.25 17.64 9.82
C GLY A 246 -3.54 17.08 11.04
N VAL A 247 -3.97 15.89 11.43
CA VAL A 247 -3.42 15.13 12.55
C VAL A 247 -3.14 13.74 12.03
N PHE A 248 -1.88 13.43 11.79
CA PHE A 248 -1.49 12.27 11.03
C PHE A 248 -0.11 11.71 11.41
N THR A 249 -0.04 10.39 11.37
CA THR A 249 1.22 9.66 11.22
C THR A 249 1.07 8.79 9.99
N TYR A 250 2.03 8.81 9.09
CA TYR A 250 2.03 7.94 7.92
C TYR A 250 3.38 7.28 7.70
N ILE A 251 3.34 6.09 7.10
CA ILE A 251 4.52 5.36 6.64
C ILE A 251 4.42 5.32 5.12
N ALA A 252 5.50 5.71 4.45
CA ALA A 252 5.64 5.68 3.01
C ALA A 252 6.75 4.70 2.61
N VAL A 253 6.57 4.02 1.49
CA VAL A 253 7.55 3.10 0.94
C VAL A 253 7.75 3.34 -0.55
N THR A 254 8.97 3.10 -1.00
CA THR A 254 9.42 3.19 -2.39
C THR A 254 10.14 1.88 -2.75
N GLY A 255 10.62 1.72 -3.99
CA GLY A 255 11.32 0.49 -4.40
C GLY A 255 12.51 0.06 -3.53
N ASP A 256 13.11 0.98 -2.77
CA ASP A 256 14.31 0.73 -1.95
C ASP A 256 14.31 1.38 -0.56
N ALA A 257 13.29 2.16 -0.20
CA ALA A 257 13.26 2.92 1.04
C ALA A 257 11.92 2.84 1.76
N LEU A 258 11.97 2.90 3.09
CA LEU A 258 10.83 3.08 3.99
C LEU A 258 11.02 4.37 4.77
N GLY A 259 10.00 5.21 4.83
CA GLY A 259 10.00 6.44 5.61
C GLY A 259 8.77 6.58 6.50
N VAL A 260 8.92 7.33 7.59
CA VAL A 260 7.82 7.69 8.49
C VAL A 260 7.83 9.18 8.78
N ALA A 261 6.64 9.78 8.84
CA ALA A 261 6.46 11.17 9.19
C ALA A 261 5.34 11.32 10.22
N LYS A 262 5.57 12.21 11.19
CA LYS A 262 4.62 12.52 12.26
C LYS A 262 4.29 14.01 12.22
N ASP A 263 3.00 14.33 12.27
CA ASP A 263 2.54 15.72 12.27
C ASP A 263 3.01 16.50 13.52
N GLU A 264 2.90 17.82 13.47
CA GLU A 264 3.30 18.73 14.55
C GLU A 264 2.53 18.55 15.87
N MET A 265 1.31 17.99 15.81
CA MET A 265 0.54 17.67 17.02
C MET A 265 0.91 16.31 17.60
N ALA A 266 1.53 15.43 16.80
CA ALA A 266 2.05 14.13 17.22
C ALA A 266 1.04 13.25 17.98
N ALA A 267 -0.26 13.41 17.70
CA ALA A 267 -1.33 12.78 18.50
C ALA A 267 -1.56 11.30 18.15
N LYS A 268 -1.05 10.84 16.99
CA LYS A 268 -1.21 9.48 16.51
C LYS A 268 0.02 8.65 16.91
N PRO A 269 -0.17 7.58 17.71
CA PRO A 269 0.94 6.85 18.30
C PRO A 269 1.70 6.07 17.23
N LEU A 270 3.01 6.06 17.38
CA LEU A 270 3.93 5.20 16.66
C LEU A 270 5.07 4.84 17.61
N VAL A 271 5.52 3.60 17.58
CA VAL A 271 6.75 3.19 18.22
C VAL A 271 7.68 2.62 17.16
N LEU A 272 8.96 2.81 17.38
CA LEU A 272 10.02 2.50 16.45
C LEU A 272 11.11 1.72 17.16
N TYR A 273 11.59 0.70 16.48
CA TYR A 273 12.76 -0.08 16.83
C TYR A 273 13.73 -0.07 15.65
N GLU A 274 14.97 0.30 15.92
CA GLU A 274 16.05 0.28 14.94
C GLU A 274 17.18 -0.60 15.47
N GLY A 275 17.39 -1.73 14.78
CA GLY A 275 18.53 -2.62 15.00
C GLY A 275 19.53 -2.56 13.85
N ASP A 276 20.58 -3.38 13.95
CA ASP A 276 21.60 -3.51 12.92
C ASP A 276 21.05 -4.13 11.62
N ASP A 277 20.12 -5.08 11.76
CA ASP A 277 19.60 -5.93 10.68
C ASP A 277 18.24 -5.49 10.13
N LEU A 278 17.43 -4.81 10.95
CA LEU A 278 16.07 -4.40 10.57
C LEU A 278 15.64 -3.12 11.29
N VAL A 279 14.72 -2.40 10.67
CA VAL A 279 13.89 -1.37 11.31
C VAL A 279 12.46 -1.86 11.30
N ALA A 280 11.80 -1.75 12.45
CA ALA A 280 10.38 -2.04 12.59
C ALA A 280 9.70 -0.88 13.31
N LEU A 281 8.54 -0.49 12.81
CA LEU A 281 7.71 0.54 13.40
C LEU A 281 6.25 0.12 13.35
N ALA A 282 5.49 0.51 14.36
CA ALA A 282 4.08 0.19 14.43
C ALA A 282 3.34 1.15 15.35
N SER A 283 2.01 1.15 15.31
CA SER A 283 1.21 1.91 16.28
C SER A 283 1.36 1.43 17.73
N GLU A 284 1.82 0.18 17.96
CA GLU A 284 2.03 -0.41 19.29
C GLU A 284 3.25 -1.35 19.32
N GLU A 285 3.96 -1.39 20.44
CA GLU A 285 5.18 -2.21 20.61
C GLU A 285 4.91 -3.70 20.42
N ILE A 286 3.71 -4.17 20.76
CA ILE A 286 3.32 -5.59 20.62
C ILE A 286 3.51 -6.10 19.19
N ALA A 287 3.32 -5.26 18.17
CA ALA A 287 3.56 -5.63 16.79
C ALA A 287 5.05 -5.86 16.52
N ILE A 288 5.94 -4.99 17.01
CA ILE A 288 7.39 -5.14 16.85
C ILE A 288 7.87 -6.40 17.56
N ARG A 289 7.37 -6.67 18.78
CA ARG A 289 7.74 -7.87 19.55
C ARG A 289 7.26 -9.17 18.92
N ALA A 290 6.27 -9.11 18.03
CA ALA A 290 5.81 -10.30 17.31
C ALA A 290 6.87 -10.84 16.32
N VAL A 291 7.78 -9.98 15.86
CA VAL A 291 8.81 -10.31 14.87
C VAL A 291 10.24 -10.20 15.42
N VAL A 292 10.43 -9.54 16.57
CA VAL A 292 11.73 -9.42 17.25
C VAL A 292 11.71 -10.18 18.58
N ASP A 293 12.28 -11.39 18.58
CA ASP A 293 12.39 -12.28 19.76
C ASP A 293 13.66 -12.00 20.59
N ARG A 294 13.90 -10.73 20.91
CA ARG A 294 14.99 -10.29 21.81
C ARG A 294 14.55 -9.06 22.60
N GLU A 295 15.35 -8.70 23.60
CA GLU A 295 15.15 -7.41 24.28
C GLU A 295 15.38 -6.27 23.28
N ILE A 296 14.43 -5.34 23.24
CA ILE A 296 14.42 -4.20 22.32
C ILE A 296 14.24 -2.91 23.11
N GLU A 297 14.89 -1.84 22.66
CA GLU A 297 14.57 -0.48 23.07
C GLU A 297 13.75 0.16 21.96
N THR A 298 12.54 0.60 22.30
CA THR A 298 11.66 1.31 21.37
C THR A 298 11.45 2.74 21.82
N TRP A 299 11.19 3.63 20.87
CA TRP A 299 10.83 5.01 21.14
C TRP A 299 9.74 5.50 20.20
N ASP A 300 9.02 6.53 20.60
CA ASP A 300 8.06 7.23 19.76
C ASP A 300 8.76 8.44 19.14
N PRO A 301 8.81 8.57 17.79
CA PRO A 301 9.30 9.77 17.12
C PRO A 301 8.62 11.06 17.62
N TYR A 302 9.39 12.14 17.65
CA TYR A 302 8.91 13.45 18.10
C TYR A 302 7.97 14.10 17.06
N GLU A 303 7.31 15.17 17.48
CA GLU A 303 6.55 16.03 16.58
C GLU A 303 7.41 16.57 15.43
N GLY A 304 6.82 16.63 14.23
CA GLY A 304 7.50 17.13 13.03
C GLY A 304 8.67 16.25 12.52
N GLU A 305 8.83 15.05 13.08
CA GLU A 305 9.95 14.17 12.74
C GLU A 305 9.70 13.42 11.43
N VAL A 306 10.74 13.36 10.61
CA VAL A 306 10.81 12.55 9.38
C VAL A 306 12.05 11.68 9.47
N LEU A 307 11.85 10.37 9.35
CA LEU A 307 12.92 9.37 9.34
C LEU A 307 12.77 8.51 8.09
N VAL A 308 13.88 8.23 7.42
CA VAL A 308 13.91 7.40 6.21
C VAL A 308 15.05 6.41 6.31
N TRP A 309 14.78 5.15 5.98
CA TRP A 309 15.76 4.08 5.90
C TRP A 309 15.78 3.50 4.51
N GLN A 310 16.98 3.21 4.04
CA GLN A 310 17.25 2.49 2.81
C GLN A 310 17.87 1.14 3.18
N ARG A 311 17.59 0.12 2.34
CA ARG A 311 18.12 -1.24 2.48
C ARG A 311 19.58 -1.39 2.03
#